data_AF-A0A317I3R7-F1
#
_entry.id   AF-A0A317I3R7-F1
#
_cell.length_a   1.000
_cell.length_b   1.000
_cell.length_c   1.000
_cell.angle_alpha   90.00
_cell.angle_beta   90.00
_cell.angle_gamma   90.00
#
_symmetry.space_group_name_H-M   'P 1'
#
loop_
_entity.id
_entity.type
_entity.pdbx_description
1 polymer ?
#
loop_
_entity_poly.entity_id
_entity_poly.type
_entity_poly.pdbx_seq_one_letter_code
_entity_poly.pdbx_strand_id
1 'polypeptide(L)' 'GLDADEFLRRSDSYSFFEQLNDAIVTGPTGTNVRDLRVLLKK' A
#
# COMPACT_ATOMS: atom_id res chain seq x y z
N GLY A 1 -1.90 -7.92 -17.24
CA GLY A 1 -2.10 -7.55 -15.82
C GLY A 1 -0.99 -6.60 -15.41
N LEU A 2 -1.05 -6.04 -14.21
CA LEU A 2 0.04 -5.20 -13.67
C LEU A 2 1.27 -6.06 -13.35
N ASP A 3 2.47 -5.60 -13.69
CA ASP A 3 3.74 -6.25 -13.36
C ASP A 3 4.30 -5.67 -12.05
N ALA A 4 4.07 -6.37 -10.93
CA ALA A 4 4.52 -5.93 -9.61
C ALA A 4 6.03 -5.66 -9.52
N ASP A 5 6.87 -6.39 -10.26
CA ASP A 5 8.31 -6.20 -10.22
C ASP A 5 8.72 -4.90 -10.93
N GLU A 6 8.01 -4.49 -11.98
CA GLU A 6 8.24 -3.20 -12.64
C GLU A 6 7.95 -2.02 -11.72
N PHE A 7 6.77 -2.02 -11.08
CA PHE A 7 6.39 -0.98 -10.13
C PHE A 7 7.36 -0.93 -8.94
N LEU A 8 7.78 -2.09 -8.43
CA LEU A 8 8.76 -2.17 -7.35
C LEU A 8 10.13 -1.60 -7.76
N ARG A 9 10.65 -1.98 -8.94
CA ARG A 9 11.93 -1.45 -9.46
C ARG A 9 11.93 0.08 -9.60
N ARG A 10 10.76 0.67 -9.86
CA ARG A 10 10.58 2.11 -10.02
C ARG A 10 10.21 2.84 -8.72
N SER A 11 10.12 2.12 -7.59
CA SER A 11 9.61 2.64 -6.32
C SER A 11 8.21 3.26 -6.43
N ASP A 12 7.36 2.69 -7.29
CA ASP A 12 6.02 3.19 -7.64
C ASP A 12 4.91 2.27 -7.11
N SER A 13 5.01 1.89 -5.83
CA SER A 13 4.03 0.99 -5.21
C SER A 13 2.64 1.60 -5.08
N TYR A 14 2.53 2.93 -4.96
CA TYR A 14 1.25 3.63 -4.85
C TYR A 14 0.37 3.38 -6.09
N SER A 15 0.88 3.63 -7.30
CA SER A 15 0.10 3.45 -8.53
C SER A 15 -0.28 1.99 -8.79
N PHE A 16 0.51 1.02 -8.30
CA PHE A 16 0.14 -0.39 -8.37
C PHE A 16 -1.10 -0.70 -7.52
N PHE A 17 -1.10 -0.34 -6.23
CA PHE A 17 -2.22 -0.64 -5.34
C PHE A 17 -3.47 0.23 -5.63
N GLU A 18 -3.29 1.46 -6.13
CA GLU A 18 -4.40 2.32 -6.57
C GLU A 18 -5.17 1.68 -7.75
N GLN A 19 -4.46 1.19 -8.77
CA GLN A 19 -5.09 0.54 -9.93
C GLN A 19 -5.81 -0.76 -9.58
N LEU A 20 -5.43 -1.41 -8.47
CA LEU A 20 -6.10 -2.60 -7.94
C LEU A 20 -7.30 -2.28 -7.04
N ASN A 21 -7.53 -1.00 -6.68
CA ASN A 21 -8.41 -0.60 -5.58
C ASN A 21 -8.08 -1.31 -4.25
N ASP A 22 -6.79 -1.56 -4.00
CA ASP A 22 -6.29 -2.26 -2.79
C ASP A 22 -5.40 -1.35 -1.91
N ALA A 23 -5.35 -0.05 -2.24
CA ALA A 23 -4.70 0.95 -1.42
C ALA A 23 -5.53 1.23 -0.15
N ILE A 24 -4.91 1.10 1.02
CA ILE A 24 -5.54 1.46 2.31
C ILE A 24 -5.42 2.97 2.51
N VAL A 25 -6.56 3.68 2.46
CA VAL A 25 -6.64 5.14 2.65
C VAL A 25 -7.47 5.45 3.89
N THR A 26 -6.85 6.03 4.92
CA THR A 26 -7.51 6.34 6.22
C THR A 26 -8.02 7.78 6.33
N GLY A 27 -7.51 8.68 5.48
CA GLY A 27 -7.63 10.13 5.69
C GLY A 27 -6.80 10.63 6.89
N PRO A 28 -6.99 11.90 7.30
CA PRO A 28 -6.29 12.49 8.45
C PRO A 28 -6.66 11.78 9.76
N THR A 29 -5.66 11.27 10.49
CA THR A 29 -5.86 10.53 11.75
C THR A 29 -5.71 11.39 13.02
N GLY A 30 -5.10 12.57 12.91
CA GLY A 30 -4.87 13.50 14.03
C GLY A 30 -3.70 13.15 14.96
N THR A 31 -2.93 12.09 14.67
CA THR A 31 -1.72 11.70 15.42
C THR A 31 -0.77 10.86 14.58
N ASN A 32 0.51 10.78 14.96
CA ASN A 32 1.52 9.94 14.32
C ASN A 32 2.25 9.07 15.35
N VAL A 33 2.07 7.75 15.25
CA VAL A 33 2.72 6.74 16.10
C VAL A 33 3.65 5.80 15.31
N ARG A 34 4.01 6.17 14.07
CA ARG A 34 4.75 5.35 13.09
C ARG A 34 3.92 4.16 12.57
N ASP A 35 4.59 3.15 12.03
CA ASP A 35 3.97 2.08 11.23
C ASP A 35 3.29 1.00 12.09
N LEU A 36 2.11 0.56 11.66
CA LEU A 36 1.43 -0.65 12.14
C LEU A 36 1.36 -1.67 10.99
N ARG A 37 1.75 -2.93 11.25
CA ARG A 37 1.65 -4.03 10.28
C ARG A 37 0.85 -5.17 10.92
N VAL A 38 -0.20 -5.63 10.25
CA VAL A 38 -1.06 -6.71 10.73
C VAL A 38 -0.91 -7.91 9.80
N LEU A 39 -0.55 -9.06 10.36
CA LEU A 39 -0.50 -10.33 9.63
C LEU A 39 -1.60 -11.24 10.18
N LEU A 40 -2.52 -11.64 9.31
CA LEU A 40 -3.58 -12.60 9.64
C LEU A 40 -3.16 -14.00 9.20
N LYS A 41 -3.42 -14.99 10.04
CA LYS A 41 -3.24 -16.41 9.71
C LYS A 41 -4.58 -17.12 9.94
N LYS A 42 -4.87 -18.14 9.13
CA LYS A 42 -5.97 -19.07 9.37
C LYS A 42 -5.76 -19.85 10.67
#